data_AF-A0A918TAB9-F1
#
_entry.id   AF-A0A918TAB9-F1
#
_cell.length_a   1.000
_cell.length_b   1.000
_cell.length_c   1.000
_cell.angle_alpha   90.00
_cell.angle_beta   90.00
_cell.angle_gamma   90.00
#
_symmetry.space_group_name_H-M   'P 1'
#
loop_
_entity.id
_entity.type
_entity.pdbx_description
1 polymer ?
#
loop_
_entity_poly.entity_id
_entity_poly.type
_entity_poly.pdbx_seq_one_letter_code
_entity_poly.pdbx_strand_id
1 'polypeptide(L)'
;MRVTRTTWRSGAAVALLALLTVPAVALAAASHAPGGPAGESAGEPSAHEGDPSSATDRVAAFYGAYVDARTGTPDTVLSDALRAHFLTEEFRERLTSWELQHGVDGVFHAQNTPRAWRVTYDNSGAGHTWTRIRLTWGDVKKPTYTYLSVQSDLSTGLISDIKETGAPAGE
;
A
#
# COMPACT_ATOMS: atom_id res chain seq x y z
N MET A 1 -34.26 2.41 32.38
CA MET A 1 -32.90 2.35 32.97
C MET A 1 -32.25 3.72 32.81
N ARG A 2 -31.94 4.39 33.93
CA ARG A 2 -31.17 5.66 33.97
C ARG A 2 -29.69 5.31 34.03
N VAL A 3 -28.87 5.93 33.17
CA VAL A 3 -27.41 5.92 33.31
C VAL A 3 -26.95 7.37 33.37
N THR A 4 -26.36 7.73 34.51
CA THR A 4 -25.88 9.05 34.90
C THR A 4 -24.54 9.39 34.24
N ARG A 5 -24.42 10.59 33.66
CA ARG A 5 -23.15 11.20 33.26
C ARG A 5 -22.50 11.86 34.47
N THR A 6 -21.20 11.61 34.68
CA THR A 6 -20.39 12.36 35.65
C THR A 6 -19.16 12.91 34.95
N THR A 7 -19.07 14.23 34.93
CA THR A 7 -17.99 15.07 34.40
C THR A 7 -16.83 15.14 35.40
N TRP A 8 -15.58 15.21 34.92
CA TRP A 8 -14.49 15.78 35.72
C TRP A 8 -13.77 16.89 34.97
N ARG A 9 -13.64 18.02 35.67
CA ARG A 9 -13.02 19.28 35.25
C ARG A 9 -11.59 19.33 35.81
N SER A 10 -10.71 19.85 34.97
CA SER A 10 -9.47 20.62 35.19
C SER A 10 -8.90 20.78 36.62
N GLY A 11 -7.58 20.63 36.72
CA GLY A 11 -6.75 21.14 37.81
C GLY A 11 -5.45 21.74 37.26
N ALA A 12 -5.08 22.92 37.77
CA ALA A 12 -4.12 23.86 37.21
C ALA A 12 -2.70 23.79 37.83
N ALA A 13 -1.76 24.35 37.06
CA ALA A 13 -0.43 24.93 37.34
C ALA A 13 0.09 25.01 38.79
N VAL A 14 1.40 24.72 38.94
CA VAL A 14 2.28 25.41 39.90
C VAL A 14 3.63 25.67 39.22
N ALA A 15 3.98 26.95 39.07
CA ALA A 15 5.31 27.45 38.76
C ALA A 15 6.06 27.68 40.07
N LEU A 16 7.36 27.34 40.14
CA LEU A 16 8.23 27.80 41.20
C LEU A 16 9.60 28.21 40.62
N LEU A 17 9.89 29.51 40.75
CA LEU A 17 11.18 30.15 40.54
C LEU A 17 12.10 29.87 41.74
N ALA A 18 13.36 29.52 41.49
CA ALA A 18 14.42 29.54 42.49
C ALA A 18 15.71 30.14 41.90
N LEU A 19 16.29 31.07 42.67
CA LEU A 19 17.44 31.91 42.36
C LEU A 19 18.73 31.11 42.10
N LEU A 20 19.57 31.59 41.18
CA LEU A 20 20.95 31.11 41.01
C LEU A 20 21.98 32.16 41.46
N THR A 21 22.80 31.75 42.41
CA THR A 21 24.05 32.34 42.87
C THR A 21 25.21 32.00 41.93
N VAL A 22 26.10 32.96 41.66
CA VAL A 22 27.32 32.76 40.84
C VAL A 22 28.54 32.58 41.75
N PRO A 23 29.40 31.58 41.48
CA PRO A 23 30.83 31.73 41.73
C PRO A 23 31.66 31.42 40.48
N ALA A 24 32.79 32.11 40.37
CA ALA A 24 33.74 32.02 39.28
C ALA A 24 34.90 31.04 39.58
N VAL A 25 35.37 30.40 38.49
CA VAL A 25 36.70 29.81 38.23
C VAL A 25 37.06 28.42 38.80
N ALA A 26 37.20 27.45 37.89
CA ALA A 26 38.40 26.60 37.75
C ALA A 26 38.35 25.87 36.39
N LEU A 27 39.30 26.16 35.50
CA LEU A 27 39.42 25.54 34.18
C LEU A 27 40.12 24.18 34.34
N ALA A 28 39.34 23.10 34.43
CA ALA A 28 39.86 21.74 34.27
C ALA A 28 39.53 21.28 32.83
N ALA A 29 40.57 21.11 32.02
CA ALA A 29 40.48 20.56 30.68
C ALA A 29 40.08 19.07 30.76
N ALA A 30 38.78 18.80 30.80
CA ALA A 30 38.22 17.49 30.51
C ALA A 30 37.95 17.42 29.01
N SER A 31 38.70 16.61 28.29
CA SER A 31 38.44 16.23 26.90
C SER A 31 37.14 15.43 26.82
N HIS A 32 36.01 16.14 26.87
CA HIS A 32 34.72 15.65 26.42
C HIS A 32 34.55 16.17 24.99
N ALA A 33 34.70 15.27 24.02
CA ALA A 33 34.23 15.52 22.68
C ALA A 33 32.77 16.01 22.76
N PRO A 34 32.38 17.03 21.99
CA PRO A 34 31.02 17.50 21.99
C PRO A 34 30.15 16.36 21.45
N GLY A 35 29.38 15.74 22.35
CA GLY A 35 28.05 15.28 22.00
C GLY A 35 27.29 16.51 21.52
N GLY A 36 27.41 16.82 20.23
CA GLY A 36 26.49 17.72 19.57
C GLY A 36 25.07 17.20 19.80
N PRO A 37 24.03 18.05 19.68
CA PRO A 37 22.68 17.53 19.66
C PRO A 37 22.69 16.40 18.63
N ALA A 38 22.31 15.21 19.05
CA ALA A 38 21.91 14.18 18.11
C ALA A 38 20.84 14.87 17.28
N GLY A 39 21.22 15.34 16.10
CA GLY A 39 20.27 15.67 15.08
C GLY A 39 19.56 14.36 14.88
N GLU A 40 18.36 14.23 15.46
CA GLU A 40 17.33 13.40 14.88
C GLU A 40 17.29 13.87 13.44
N SER A 41 18.03 13.15 12.60
CA SER A 41 17.83 13.19 11.16
C SER A 41 16.43 12.64 11.04
N ALA A 42 15.44 13.54 11.12
CA ALA A 42 14.08 13.25 10.79
C ALA A 42 14.18 12.67 9.39
N GLY A 43 14.06 11.34 9.30
CA GLY A 43 14.19 10.64 8.04
C GLY A 43 13.27 11.33 7.06
N GLU A 44 13.77 11.59 5.85
CA GLU A 44 12.94 12.17 4.80
C GLU A 44 11.60 11.42 4.77
N PRO A 45 10.46 12.12 4.74
CA PRO A 45 9.17 11.47 4.77
C PRO A 45 9.10 10.46 3.63
N SER A 46 8.57 9.26 3.90
CA SER A 46 8.37 8.27 2.86
C SER A 46 7.42 8.83 1.79
N ALA A 47 7.97 9.14 0.62
CA ALA A 47 7.20 9.65 -0.51
C ALA A 47 6.83 8.50 -1.45
N HIS A 48 5.60 8.56 -1.97
CA HIS A 48 5.15 7.72 -3.08
C HIS A 48 4.88 8.65 -4.27
N GLU A 49 5.59 8.41 -5.36
CA GLU A 49 5.40 9.11 -6.64
C GLU A 49 4.76 8.14 -7.63
N GLY A 50 3.96 8.67 -8.55
CA GLY A 50 3.31 7.89 -9.58
C GLY A 50 3.10 8.71 -10.84
N ASP A 51 3.07 8.04 -11.98
CA ASP A 51 2.90 8.60 -13.30
C ASP A 51 1.62 8.05 -13.95
N PRO A 52 0.60 8.89 -14.22
CA PRO A 52 -0.63 8.42 -14.85
C PRO A 52 -0.43 7.91 -16.29
N SER A 53 0.71 8.19 -16.92
CA SER A 53 1.08 7.65 -18.23
C SER A 53 1.84 6.32 -18.14
N SER A 54 2.33 5.93 -16.96
CA SER A 54 2.97 4.64 -16.71
C SER A 54 1.92 3.52 -16.61
N ALA A 55 2.01 2.54 -17.50
CA ALA A 55 1.16 1.35 -17.45
C ALA A 55 1.32 0.59 -16.13
N THR A 56 2.53 0.52 -15.58
CA THR A 56 2.80 -0.12 -14.29
C THR A 56 2.13 0.62 -13.13
N ASP A 57 2.14 1.95 -13.12
CA ASP A 57 1.49 2.74 -12.07
C ASP A 57 -0.03 2.69 -12.18
N ARG A 58 -0.58 2.64 -13.40
CA ARG A 58 -2.01 2.39 -13.59
C ARG A 58 -2.44 1.02 -13.09
N VAL A 59 -1.63 -0.03 -13.31
CA VAL A 59 -1.87 -1.35 -12.74
C VAL A 59 -1.79 -1.31 -11.20
N ALA A 60 -0.84 -0.58 -10.63
CA ALA A 60 -0.75 -0.38 -9.18
C ALA A 60 -1.97 0.36 -8.61
N ALA A 61 -2.43 1.41 -9.27
CA ALA A 61 -3.65 2.13 -8.90
C ALA A 61 -4.89 1.23 -8.95
N PHE A 62 -5.02 0.40 -9.99
CA PHE A 62 -6.11 -0.57 -10.10
C PHE A 62 -6.09 -1.58 -8.96
N TYR A 63 -4.98 -2.28 -8.73
CA TYR A 63 -4.92 -3.30 -7.67
C TYR A 63 -5.10 -2.70 -6.27
N GLY A 64 -4.60 -1.49 -6.01
CA GLY A 64 -4.86 -0.76 -4.77
C GLY A 64 -6.36 -0.54 -4.54
N ALA A 65 -7.00 0.16 -5.48
CA ALA A 65 -8.41 0.48 -5.37
C ALA A 65 -9.32 -0.76 -5.38
N TYR A 66 -8.98 -1.77 -6.17
CA TYR A 66 -9.76 -3.00 -6.28
C TYR A 66 -9.65 -3.85 -5.02
N VAL A 67 -8.46 -3.96 -4.42
CA VAL A 67 -8.30 -4.63 -3.12
C VAL A 67 -9.08 -3.88 -2.03
N ASP A 68 -9.06 -2.55 -2.00
CA ASP A 68 -9.83 -1.76 -1.05
C ASP A 68 -11.34 -1.99 -1.21
N ALA A 69 -11.86 -1.97 -2.45
CA ALA A 69 -13.28 -2.23 -2.75
C ALA A 69 -13.73 -3.65 -2.37
N ARG A 70 -12.81 -4.61 -2.35
CA ARG A 70 -13.07 -6.02 -2.01
C ARG A 70 -12.75 -6.36 -0.55
N THR A 71 -12.19 -5.43 0.22
CA THR A 71 -11.81 -5.63 1.62
C THR A 71 -12.98 -5.31 2.56
N GLY A 72 -13.19 -6.14 3.58
CA GLY A 72 -14.30 -5.95 4.53
C GLY A 72 -15.64 -6.34 3.92
N THR A 73 -16.61 -5.41 3.91
CA THR A 73 -17.88 -5.59 3.20
C THR A 73 -17.68 -5.19 1.73
N PRO A 74 -17.71 -6.15 0.78
CA PRO A 74 -17.39 -5.83 -0.59
C PRO A 74 -18.39 -4.85 -1.22
N ASP A 75 -17.88 -3.84 -1.92
CA ASP A 75 -18.68 -2.91 -2.72
C ASP A 75 -18.65 -3.37 -4.18
N THR A 76 -19.72 -4.03 -4.63
CA THR A 76 -19.82 -4.57 -5.99
C THR A 76 -19.92 -3.45 -7.03
N VAL A 77 -20.59 -2.34 -6.70
CA VAL A 77 -20.77 -1.22 -7.64
C VAL A 77 -19.43 -0.55 -7.90
N LEU A 78 -18.65 -0.29 -6.85
CA LEU A 78 -17.30 0.25 -6.99
C LEU A 78 -16.37 -0.73 -7.71
N SER A 79 -16.42 -2.02 -7.36
CA SER A 79 -15.62 -3.05 -8.01
C SER A 79 -15.87 -3.13 -9.52
N ASP A 80 -17.14 -3.08 -9.94
CA ASP A 80 -17.52 -3.11 -11.35
C ASP A 80 -17.11 -1.83 -12.09
N ALA A 81 -17.25 -0.67 -11.44
CA ALA A 81 -16.79 0.61 -11.98
C ALA A 81 -15.26 0.65 -12.17
N LEU A 82 -14.50 0.11 -11.22
CA LEU A 82 -13.04 -0.02 -11.33
C LEU A 82 -12.67 -0.94 -12.48
N ARG A 83 -13.32 -2.09 -12.63
CA ARG A 83 -13.12 -2.98 -13.78
C ARG A 83 -13.41 -2.25 -15.09
N ALA A 84 -14.53 -1.53 -15.18
CA ALA A 84 -14.88 -0.75 -16.37
C ALA A 84 -13.88 0.36 -16.71
N HIS A 85 -13.22 0.95 -15.70
CA HIS A 85 -12.26 2.03 -15.91
C HIS A 85 -10.86 1.54 -16.32
N PHE A 86 -10.40 0.42 -15.75
CA PHE A 86 -9.01 -0.03 -15.89
C PHE A 86 -8.82 -1.17 -16.88
N LEU A 87 -9.85 -1.94 -17.22
CA LEU A 87 -9.75 -3.09 -18.12
C LEU A 87 -10.35 -2.78 -19.48
N THR A 88 -9.83 -3.41 -20.52
CA THR A 88 -10.45 -3.38 -21.84
C THR A 88 -11.83 -4.05 -21.80
N GLU A 89 -12.74 -3.63 -22.67
CA GLU A 89 -14.07 -4.24 -22.78
C GLU A 89 -14.02 -5.74 -23.08
N GLU A 90 -13.26 -6.12 -24.11
CA GLU A 90 -13.05 -7.51 -24.47
C GLU A 90 -12.53 -8.34 -23.29
N PHE A 91 -11.58 -7.80 -22.50
CA PHE A 91 -11.06 -8.54 -21.36
C PHE A 91 -12.11 -8.71 -20.26
N ARG A 92 -12.94 -7.70 -19.98
CA ARG A 92 -14.03 -7.84 -18.99
C ARG A 92 -15.02 -8.93 -19.37
N GLU A 93 -15.33 -9.09 -20.66
CA GLU A 93 -16.21 -10.16 -21.15
C GLU A 93 -15.60 -11.55 -20.98
N ARG A 94 -14.31 -11.70 -21.34
CA ARG A 94 -13.55 -12.94 -21.12
C ARG A 94 -13.47 -13.27 -19.63
N LEU A 95 -13.24 -12.27 -18.80
CA LEU A 95 -13.14 -12.42 -17.35
C LEU A 95 -14.48 -12.89 -16.76
N THR A 96 -15.58 -12.24 -17.13
CA THR A 96 -16.94 -12.63 -16.70
C THR A 96 -17.24 -14.08 -17.06
N SER A 97 -16.95 -14.48 -18.29
CA SER A 97 -17.11 -15.85 -18.75
C SER A 97 -16.27 -16.84 -17.95
N TRP A 98 -15.04 -16.47 -17.59
CA TRP A 98 -14.14 -17.29 -16.79
C TRP A 98 -14.65 -17.42 -15.35
N GLU A 99 -15.09 -16.32 -14.73
CA GLU A 99 -15.60 -16.28 -13.36
C GLU A 99 -16.85 -17.14 -13.19
N LEU A 100 -17.75 -17.13 -14.18
CA LEU A 100 -18.93 -18.00 -14.20
C LEU A 100 -18.57 -19.49 -14.18
N GLN A 101 -17.45 -19.86 -14.82
CA GLN A 101 -16.99 -21.25 -14.88
C GLN A 101 -16.24 -21.69 -13.62
N HIS A 102 -15.51 -20.77 -12.97
CA HIS A 102 -14.60 -21.10 -11.88
C HIS A 102 -15.14 -20.76 -10.49
N GLY A 103 -16.14 -19.86 -10.39
CA GLY A 103 -16.75 -19.45 -9.12
C GLY A 103 -15.81 -18.68 -8.19
N VAL A 104 -14.78 -18.04 -8.74
CA VAL A 104 -13.79 -17.24 -8.00
C VAL A 104 -13.60 -15.88 -8.67
N ASP A 105 -13.00 -14.92 -7.95
CA ASP A 105 -12.70 -13.60 -8.51
C ASP A 105 -11.58 -13.71 -9.54
N GLY A 106 -11.85 -13.31 -10.78
CA GLY A 106 -10.93 -13.40 -11.90
C GLY A 106 -9.80 -12.37 -11.88
N VAL A 107 -9.88 -11.30 -11.10
CA VAL A 107 -8.74 -10.36 -10.95
C VAL A 107 -7.68 -10.95 -10.01
N PHE A 108 -8.12 -11.73 -9.03
CA PHE A 108 -7.24 -12.36 -8.04
C PHE A 108 -6.94 -13.83 -8.32
N HIS A 109 -7.72 -14.47 -9.21
CA HIS A 109 -7.76 -15.92 -9.40
C HIS A 109 -8.03 -16.68 -8.09
N ALA A 110 -8.86 -16.11 -7.20
CA ALA A 110 -9.06 -16.62 -5.84
C ALA A 110 -10.44 -16.27 -5.27
N GLN A 111 -10.88 -17.01 -4.24
CA GLN A 111 -12.17 -16.76 -3.56
C GLN A 111 -12.11 -15.56 -2.60
N ASN A 112 -10.94 -15.27 -2.04
CA ASN A 112 -10.76 -14.27 -1.00
C ASN A 112 -9.99 -13.06 -1.53
N THR A 113 -10.02 -11.96 -0.78
CA THR A 113 -9.25 -10.74 -1.05
C THR A 113 -7.84 -10.87 -0.47
N PRO A 114 -6.77 -10.53 -1.22
CA PRO A 114 -5.40 -10.60 -0.73
C PRO A 114 -5.16 -9.54 0.35
N ARG A 115 -4.32 -9.86 1.34
CA ARG A 115 -4.02 -8.93 2.44
C ARG A 115 -3.03 -7.83 2.04
N ALA A 116 -2.23 -8.12 1.00
CA ALA A 116 -1.24 -7.21 0.47
C ALA A 116 -0.94 -7.62 -0.97
N TRP A 117 -0.48 -6.65 -1.76
CA TRP A 117 -0.06 -6.86 -3.12
C TRP A 117 1.24 -6.10 -3.38
N ARG A 118 2.00 -6.56 -4.36
CA ARG A 118 3.16 -5.86 -4.89
C ARG A 118 3.07 -5.86 -6.40
N VAL A 119 3.33 -4.70 -6.99
CA VAL A 119 3.37 -4.51 -8.44
C VAL A 119 4.81 -4.24 -8.85
N THR A 120 5.29 -4.94 -9.86
CA THR A 120 6.63 -4.75 -10.42
C THR A 120 6.55 -4.79 -11.94
N TYR A 121 7.19 -3.83 -12.61
CA TYR A 121 7.43 -3.92 -14.05
C TYR A 121 8.14 -5.24 -14.40
N ASP A 122 7.74 -5.88 -15.49
CA ASP A 122 8.39 -7.10 -16.00
C ASP A 122 9.07 -6.84 -17.35
N ASN A 123 8.29 -6.49 -18.38
CA ASN A 123 8.81 -6.22 -19.72
C ASN A 123 7.80 -5.41 -20.56
N SER A 124 8.22 -4.89 -21.71
CA SER A 124 7.36 -4.26 -22.72
C SER A 124 7.78 -4.64 -24.14
N GLY A 125 6.82 -4.67 -25.06
CA GLY A 125 7.05 -5.04 -26.46
C GLY A 125 5.75 -5.34 -27.20
N ALA A 126 5.80 -5.35 -28.54
CA ALA A 126 4.66 -5.70 -29.40
C ALA A 126 3.35 -4.94 -29.08
N GLY A 127 3.43 -3.67 -28.67
CA GLY A 127 2.26 -2.86 -28.31
C GLY A 127 1.73 -3.08 -26.89
N HIS A 128 2.44 -3.85 -26.05
CA HIS A 128 2.02 -4.16 -24.69
C HIS A 128 3.11 -3.90 -23.65
N THR A 129 2.67 -3.75 -22.41
CA THR A 129 3.52 -3.82 -21.21
C THR A 129 3.02 -4.94 -20.33
N TRP A 130 3.95 -5.69 -19.75
CA TRP A 130 3.68 -6.73 -18.77
C TRP A 130 4.18 -6.28 -17.42
N THR A 131 3.31 -6.47 -16.43
CA THR A 131 3.56 -6.16 -15.04
C THR A 131 3.33 -7.43 -14.23
N ARG A 132 4.22 -7.72 -13.29
CA ARG A 132 4.07 -8.84 -12.36
C ARG A 132 3.41 -8.37 -11.07
N ILE A 133 2.42 -9.14 -10.62
CA ILE A 133 1.72 -8.92 -9.36
C ILE A 133 2.05 -10.07 -8.43
N ARG A 134 2.50 -9.76 -7.22
CA ARG A 134 2.55 -10.73 -6.11
C ARG A 134 1.41 -10.45 -5.16
N LEU A 135 0.45 -11.36 -5.10
CA LEU A 135 -0.63 -11.34 -4.12
C LEU A 135 -0.19 -12.09 -2.87
N THR A 136 -0.44 -11.51 -1.70
CA THR A 136 -0.09 -12.10 -0.40
C THR A 136 -1.35 -12.53 0.33
N TRP A 137 -1.32 -13.75 0.84
CA TRP A 137 -2.44 -14.41 1.52
C TRP A 137 -2.06 -14.86 2.92
N GLY A 138 -3.02 -15.40 3.66
CA GLY A 138 -2.81 -15.95 5.00
C GLY A 138 -2.47 -14.90 6.04
N ASP A 139 -1.97 -15.35 7.19
CA ASP A 139 -1.55 -14.46 8.27
C ASP A 139 -0.11 -13.94 8.08
N VAL A 140 0.26 -12.95 8.89
CA VAL A 140 1.59 -12.32 8.83
C VAL A 140 2.72 -13.31 9.16
N LYS A 141 2.47 -14.35 9.97
CA LYS A 141 3.48 -15.32 10.39
C LYS A 141 3.71 -16.40 9.34
N LYS A 142 2.69 -16.71 8.54
CA LYS A 142 2.74 -17.73 7.48
C LYS A 142 2.07 -17.23 6.19
N PRO A 143 2.69 -16.26 5.50
CA PRO A 143 2.17 -15.81 4.22
C PRO A 143 2.30 -16.90 3.15
N THR A 144 1.32 -16.96 2.26
CA THR A 144 1.46 -17.64 0.96
C THR A 144 1.31 -16.62 -0.16
N TYR A 145 1.79 -16.96 -1.34
CA TYR A 145 1.86 -16.04 -2.47
C TYR A 145 1.29 -16.65 -3.74
N THR A 146 0.57 -15.82 -4.51
CA THR A 146 0.19 -16.11 -5.90
C THR A 146 0.82 -15.03 -6.76
N TYR A 147 1.31 -15.42 -7.94
CA TYR A 147 1.91 -14.48 -8.89
C TYR A 147 1.04 -14.38 -10.13
N LEU A 148 0.80 -13.16 -10.59
CA LEU A 148 0.08 -12.88 -11.82
C LEU A 148 0.97 -12.12 -12.79
N SER A 149 0.85 -12.42 -14.07
CA SER A 149 1.31 -11.58 -15.17
C SER A 149 0.10 -10.80 -15.70
N VAL A 150 0.20 -9.48 -15.67
CA VAL A 150 -0.83 -8.55 -16.11
C VAL A 150 -0.33 -7.88 -17.38
N GLN A 151 -1.07 -8.04 -18.46
CA GLN A 151 -0.80 -7.39 -19.73
C GLN A 151 -1.62 -6.10 -19.82
N SER A 152 -0.97 -5.01 -20.22
CA SER A 152 -1.61 -3.74 -20.55
C SER A 152 -1.34 -3.38 -22.01
N ASP A 153 -2.36 -2.88 -22.69
CA ASP A 153 -2.21 -2.28 -24.02
C ASP A 153 -1.53 -0.91 -23.91
N LEU A 154 -0.46 -0.67 -24.67
CA LEU A 154 0.30 0.58 -24.60
C LEU A 154 -0.45 1.76 -25.20
N SER A 155 -1.36 1.54 -26.15
CA SER A 155 -2.08 2.62 -26.81
C SER A 155 -3.15 3.24 -25.91
N THR A 156 -3.73 2.45 -25.02
CA THR A 156 -4.81 2.84 -24.10
C THR A 156 -4.38 2.89 -22.64
N GLY A 157 -3.30 2.20 -22.28
CA GLY A 157 -2.86 1.95 -20.91
C GLY A 157 -3.81 1.06 -20.11
N LEU A 158 -4.78 0.39 -20.76
CA LEU A 158 -5.75 -0.48 -20.11
C LEU A 158 -5.23 -1.91 -19.98
N ILE A 159 -5.66 -2.60 -18.93
CA ILE A 159 -5.37 -4.01 -18.69
C ILE A 159 -6.16 -4.84 -19.70
N SER A 160 -5.45 -5.62 -20.51
CA SER A 160 -6.01 -6.45 -21.58
C SER A 160 -6.00 -7.94 -21.25
N ASP A 161 -5.20 -8.38 -20.28
CA ASP A 161 -5.16 -9.79 -19.85
C ASP A 161 -4.55 -9.94 -18.44
N ILE A 162 -4.97 -10.98 -17.73
CA ILE A 162 -4.39 -11.42 -16.45
C ILE A 162 -4.21 -12.93 -16.51
N LYS A 163 -3.02 -13.41 -16.14
CA LYS A 163 -2.69 -14.84 -16.10
C LYS A 163 -1.91 -15.17 -14.85
N GLU A 164 -2.18 -16.31 -14.25
CA GLU A 164 -1.33 -16.84 -13.19
C GLU A 164 0.05 -17.21 -13.76
N THR A 165 1.09 -16.95 -12.99
CA THR A 165 2.48 -17.26 -13.34
C THR A 165 3.21 -17.82 -12.12
N GLY A 166 4.39 -18.41 -12.33
CA GLY A 166 5.23 -18.89 -11.23
C GLY A 166 5.91 -17.73 -10.48
N ALA A 167 6.47 -18.05 -9.32
CA ALA A 167 7.38 -17.15 -8.64
C ALA A 167 8.55 -16.77 -9.59
N PRO A 168 9.03 -15.52 -9.57
CA PRO A 168 10.23 -15.15 -10.32
C PRO A 168 11.44 -15.92 -9.77
N ALA A 169 12.47 -16.08 -10.61
CA ALA A 169 13.71 -16.70 -10.16
C ALA A 169 14.35 -15.84 -9.05
N GLY A 170 14.58 -16.44 -7.87
CA GLY A 170 15.25 -15.80 -6.74
C GLY A 170 14.34 -15.28 -5.62
N GLU A 171 13.05 -15.63 -5.64
CA GLU A 171 12.11 -15.43 -4.52
C GLU A 171 11.74 -16.74 -3.81
#